data_AF-A0A067RD87-F1
#
_entry.id   AF-A0A067RD87-F1
#
_cell.length_a   1.000
_cell.length_b   1.000
_cell.length_c   1.000
_cell.angle_alpha   90.00
_cell.angle_beta   90.00
_cell.angle_gamma   90.00
#
_symmetry.space_group_name_H-M   'P 1'
#
loop_
_entity.id
_entity.type
_entity.pdbx_description
1 polymer ?
#
loop_
_entity_poly.entity_id
_entity_poly.type
_entity_poly.pdbx_seq_one_letter_code
_entity_poly.pdbx_strand_id
1 'polypeptide(L)'
;MAMFSFLVILASSQLLVLVNAVPASEAEVDVKEIMKKCNESNPIDAEYLDQLNMTGSFPDENVRSAKCFIRCVFMETGVMDSDGKLVAAKLKEAFGKRQGPVAVKTADLEMFVDNCIAADADVTCQCERAYRFSKCLMTEPKMFGRLEEAEDDGDGSIRDAITSFLRDMGHTVLSVLNILNQIREVVSSALSG
;
A
#
# COMPACT_ATOMS: atom_id res chain seq x y z
N MET A 1 -11.29 5.58 -72.60
CA MET A 1 -9.84 5.38 -72.76
C MET A 1 -9.23 5.40 -71.38
N ALA A 2 -8.75 4.24 -70.93
CA ALA A 2 -8.02 4.10 -69.68
C ALA A 2 -6.54 4.47 -69.87
N MET A 3 -5.87 4.69 -68.74
CA MET A 3 -4.42 4.74 -68.53
C MET A 3 -3.69 6.03 -68.89
N PHE A 4 -2.67 6.33 -68.07
CA PHE A 4 -1.81 7.51 -67.98
C PHE A 4 -2.48 8.68 -67.22
N SER A 5 -2.17 8.98 -65.95
CA SER A 5 -0.88 8.89 -65.28
C SER A 5 -1.03 8.73 -63.77
N PHE A 6 -0.56 7.58 -63.30
CA PHE A 6 -0.49 7.07 -61.93
C PHE A 6 0.65 7.69 -61.09
N LEU A 7 0.93 8.99 -61.22
CA LEU A 7 2.10 9.62 -60.55
C LEU A 7 1.77 10.88 -59.72
N VAL A 8 0.57 10.96 -59.14
CA VAL A 8 0.31 11.87 -57.99
C VAL A 8 -0.43 11.10 -56.88
N ILE A 9 -0.01 9.85 -56.69
CA ILE A 9 -0.13 9.18 -55.40
C ILE A 9 1.07 9.68 -54.57
N LEU A 10 0.88 9.87 -53.26
CA LEU A 10 1.91 9.99 -52.18
C LEU A 10 2.06 11.35 -51.46
N ALA A 11 1.09 12.27 -51.50
CA ALA A 11 1.14 13.44 -50.58
C ALA A 11 -0.13 13.73 -49.77
N SER A 12 -1.25 13.06 -50.01
CA SER A 12 -2.51 13.31 -49.27
C SER A 12 -3.03 12.13 -48.45
N SER A 13 -2.30 11.02 -48.41
CA SER A 13 -2.72 9.76 -47.78
C SER A 13 -2.08 9.48 -46.41
N GLN A 14 -1.75 10.51 -45.62
CA GLN A 14 -1.35 10.36 -44.22
C GLN A 14 -1.78 11.59 -43.40
N LEU A 15 -3.07 11.68 -43.03
CA LEU A 15 -3.44 12.12 -41.68
C LEU A 15 -4.88 11.72 -41.33
N LEU A 16 -5.24 10.47 -41.60
CA LEU A 16 -6.11 9.76 -40.68
C LEU A 16 -5.24 9.50 -39.45
N VAL A 17 -5.19 10.47 -38.53
CA VAL A 17 -4.81 10.16 -37.16
C VAL A 17 -5.92 9.24 -36.68
N LEU A 18 -5.73 7.94 -36.90
CA LEU A 18 -6.18 6.97 -35.95
C LEU A 18 -5.46 7.37 -34.67
N VAL A 19 -6.10 8.25 -33.90
CA VAL A 19 -5.94 8.24 -32.46
C VAL A 19 -6.49 6.87 -32.07
N ASN A 20 -5.67 5.85 -32.29
CA ASN A 20 -5.53 4.85 -31.27
C ASN A 20 -5.08 5.70 -30.09
N ALA A 21 -6.08 6.15 -29.31
CA ALA A 21 -5.90 6.17 -27.88
C ALA A 21 -5.44 4.73 -27.62
N VAL A 22 -4.13 4.52 -27.65
CA VAL A 22 -3.51 3.47 -26.87
C VAL A 22 -4.03 3.85 -25.50
N PRO A 23 -5.01 3.13 -24.91
CA PRO A 23 -5.10 3.23 -23.48
C PRO A 23 -3.67 2.88 -23.06
N ALA A 24 -3.02 3.82 -22.39
CA ALA A 24 -1.94 3.45 -21.52
C ALA A 24 -2.62 2.55 -20.48
N SER A 25 -2.85 1.28 -20.84
CA SER A 25 -2.97 0.24 -19.86
C SER A 25 -1.56 0.12 -19.33
N GLU A 26 -1.20 1.02 -18.40
CA GLU A 26 -0.56 0.52 -17.20
C GLU A 26 -1.42 -0.68 -16.84
N ALA A 27 -0.89 -1.89 -17.04
CA ALA A 27 -1.59 -3.08 -16.61
C ALA A 27 -1.76 -2.89 -15.11
N GLU A 28 -2.95 -2.41 -14.71
CA GLU A 28 -3.31 -2.29 -13.31
C GLU A 28 -3.12 -3.69 -12.77
N VAL A 29 -2.10 -3.84 -11.93
CA VAL A 29 -1.78 -5.10 -11.29
C VAL A 29 -3.03 -5.48 -10.52
N ASP A 30 -3.75 -6.51 -10.98
CA ASP A 30 -4.95 -6.98 -10.29
C ASP A 30 -4.51 -7.67 -9.00
N VAL A 31 -4.37 -6.86 -7.95
CA VAL A 31 -3.95 -7.31 -6.62
C VAL A 31 -4.90 -8.40 -6.12
N LYS A 32 -6.19 -8.35 -6.44
CA LYS A 32 -7.17 -9.36 -6.00
C LYS A 32 -6.92 -10.70 -6.69
N GLU A 33 -6.63 -10.68 -7.99
CA GLU A 33 -6.25 -11.89 -8.73
C GLU A 33 -4.95 -12.50 -8.19
N ILE A 34 -3.93 -11.67 -7.93
CA ILE A 34 -2.67 -12.12 -7.34
C ILE A 34 -2.89 -12.75 -5.96
N MET A 35 -3.64 -12.09 -5.08
CA MET A 35 -3.92 -12.61 -3.74
C MET A 35 -4.66 -13.95 -3.81
N LYS A 36 -5.64 -14.08 -4.73
CA LYS A 36 -6.33 -15.35 -4.96
C LYS A 36 -5.36 -16.44 -5.43
N LYS A 37 -4.57 -16.17 -6.47
CA LYS A 37 -3.57 -17.11 -7.03
C LYS A 37 -2.55 -17.55 -5.97
N CYS A 38 -2.08 -16.63 -5.15
CA CYS A 38 -1.13 -16.94 -4.10
C CYS A 38 -1.76 -17.75 -2.96
N ASN A 39 -3.03 -17.51 -2.64
CA ASN A 39 -3.74 -18.30 -1.64
C ASN A 39 -3.99 -19.75 -2.10
N GLU A 40 -4.24 -19.97 -3.39
CA GLU A 40 -4.43 -21.32 -3.94
C GLU A 40 -3.19 -22.21 -3.76
N SER A 41 -1.99 -21.64 -3.91
CA SER A 41 -0.71 -22.35 -3.77
C SER A 41 -0.17 -22.33 -2.34
N ASN A 42 -0.52 -21.32 -1.55
CA ASN A 42 -0.05 -21.12 -0.19
C ASN A 42 -1.21 -20.65 0.68
N PRO A 43 -2.08 -21.58 1.14
CA PRO A 43 -3.27 -21.21 1.89
C PRO A 43 -2.93 -20.51 3.21
N ILE A 44 -3.61 -19.39 3.46
CA ILE A 44 -3.48 -18.59 4.68
C ILE A 44 -4.85 -18.07 5.14
N ASP A 45 -4.96 -17.82 6.44
CA ASP A 45 -6.06 -17.05 6.98
C ASP A 45 -5.78 -15.55 6.80
N ALA A 46 -6.85 -14.76 6.55
CA ALA A 46 -6.73 -13.31 6.36
C ALA A 46 -6.07 -12.61 7.57
N GLU A 47 -6.25 -13.17 8.77
CA GLU A 47 -5.65 -12.68 10.02
C GLU A 47 -4.12 -12.55 9.93
N TYR A 48 -3.43 -13.39 9.16
CA TYR A 48 -1.98 -13.26 8.98
C TYR A 48 -1.61 -11.95 8.30
N LEU A 49 -2.36 -11.54 7.28
CA LEU A 49 -2.11 -10.28 6.58
C LEU A 49 -2.53 -9.09 7.45
N ASP A 50 -3.64 -9.21 8.17
CA ASP A 50 -4.12 -8.15 9.07
C ASP A 50 -3.10 -7.90 10.20
N GLN A 51 -2.62 -8.95 10.87
CA GLN A 51 -1.60 -8.84 11.92
C GLN A 51 -0.27 -8.32 11.38
N LEU A 52 0.15 -8.76 10.18
CA LEU A 52 1.36 -8.24 9.55
C LEU A 52 1.25 -6.73 9.29
N ASN A 53 0.10 -6.27 8.81
CA ASN A 53 -0.14 -4.84 8.55
C ASN A 53 -0.25 -4.03 9.85
N MET A 54 -0.84 -4.60 10.91
CA MET A 54 -1.08 -3.89 12.17
C MET A 54 0.14 -3.86 13.10
N THR A 55 0.86 -4.98 13.19
CA THR A 55 1.92 -5.19 14.18
C THR A 55 3.31 -5.29 13.55
N GLY A 56 3.36 -5.57 12.25
CA GLY A 56 4.59 -5.91 11.55
C GLY A 56 5.00 -7.38 11.68
N SER A 57 4.15 -8.27 12.20
CA SER A 57 4.47 -9.70 12.34
C SER A 57 3.24 -10.60 12.18
N PHE A 58 3.47 -11.87 11.83
CA PHE A 58 2.42 -12.89 11.82
C PHE A 58 2.06 -13.37 13.23
N PRO A 59 0.82 -13.86 13.44
CA PRO A 59 0.40 -14.43 14.73
C PRO A 59 1.21 -15.67 15.11
N ASP A 60 1.55 -16.53 14.14
CA ASP A 60 2.52 -17.61 14.28
C ASP A 60 3.54 -17.57 13.13
N GLU A 61 4.79 -17.20 13.45
CA GLU A 61 5.87 -17.11 12.47
C GLU A 61 6.41 -18.48 12.02
N ASN A 62 5.94 -19.60 12.58
CA ASN A 62 6.36 -20.93 12.14
C ASN A 62 5.57 -21.44 10.93
N VAL A 63 4.47 -20.77 10.56
CA VAL A 63 3.61 -21.18 9.46
C VAL A 63 4.26 -20.86 8.11
N ARG A 64 4.84 -21.90 7.50
CA ARG A 64 5.55 -21.79 6.21
C ARG A 64 4.66 -21.29 5.08
N SER A 65 3.39 -21.71 5.01
CA SER A 65 2.47 -21.27 3.94
C SER A 65 2.27 -19.75 3.99
N ALA A 66 2.18 -19.15 5.18
CA ALA A 66 2.08 -17.70 5.35
C ALA A 66 3.29 -16.95 4.77
N LYS A 67 4.50 -17.42 5.06
CA LYS A 67 5.73 -16.83 4.50
C LYS A 67 5.81 -17.00 2.99
N CYS A 68 5.42 -18.17 2.49
CA CYS A 68 5.45 -18.46 1.06
C CYS A 68 4.34 -17.75 0.28
N PHE A 69 3.23 -17.40 0.93
CA PHE A 69 2.21 -16.51 0.36
C PHE A 69 2.80 -15.14 0.02
N ILE A 70 3.53 -14.53 0.96
CA ILE A 70 4.22 -13.24 0.74
C ILE A 70 5.24 -13.34 -0.40
N ARG A 71 6.03 -14.43 -0.44
CA ARG A 71 6.93 -14.69 -1.57
C ARG A 71 6.20 -14.75 -2.90
N CYS A 72 5.06 -15.45 -2.96
CA CYS A 72 4.25 -15.51 -4.18
C CYS A 72 3.84 -14.11 -4.62
N VAL A 73 3.29 -13.29 -3.72
CA VAL A 73 2.90 -11.91 -4.02
C VAL A 73 4.09 -11.10 -4.55
N PHE A 74 5.28 -11.27 -3.96
CA PHE A 74 6.48 -10.57 -4.43
C PHE A 74 6.92 -11.00 -5.82
N MET A 75 6.80 -12.28 -6.16
CA MET A 75 7.08 -12.73 -7.52
C MET A 75 6.08 -12.18 -8.54
N GLU A 76 4.79 -12.22 -8.23
CA GLU A 76 3.73 -11.77 -9.14
C GLU A 76 3.77 -10.26 -9.39
N THR A 77 4.25 -9.50 -8.39
CA THR A 77 4.42 -8.04 -8.49
C THR A 77 5.80 -7.63 -9.02
N GLY A 78 6.72 -8.59 -9.22
CA GLY A 78 8.09 -8.33 -9.66
C GLY A 78 9.00 -7.69 -8.60
N VAL A 79 8.54 -7.62 -7.34
CA VAL A 79 9.36 -7.25 -6.18
C VAL A 79 10.45 -8.29 -5.91
N MET A 80 10.20 -9.54 -6.29
CA MET A 80 11.16 -10.63 -6.25
C MET A 80 11.33 -11.24 -7.63
N ASP A 81 12.57 -11.48 -8.05
CA ASP A 81 12.89 -12.12 -9.31
C ASP A 81 12.74 -13.66 -9.26
N SER A 82 12.98 -14.34 -10.38
CA SER A 82 12.90 -15.80 -10.48
C SER A 82 13.94 -16.54 -9.62
N ASP A 83 15.06 -15.87 -9.27
CA ASP A 83 16.11 -16.43 -8.42
C ASP A 83 15.77 -16.24 -6.92
N GLY A 84 14.69 -15.53 -6.62
CA GLY A 84 14.25 -15.24 -5.26
C GLY A 84 14.99 -14.07 -4.61
N LYS A 85 15.57 -13.17 -5.41
CA LYS A 85 16.21 -11.95 -4.94
C LYS A 85 15.23 -10.78 -5.01
N LEU A 86 15.32 -9.89 -4.04
CA LEU A 86 14.50 -8.69 -3.98
C LEU A 86 15.03 -7.65 -4.99
N VAL A 87 14.13 -7.08 -5.78
CA VAL A 87 14.44 -6.09 -6.81
C VAL A 87 14.24 -4.70 -6.24
N ALA A 88 15.32 -4.14 -5.65
CA ALA A 88 15.29 -2.83 -4.98
C ALA A 88 14.66 -1.72 -5.85
N ALA A 89 14.98 -1.68 -7.15
CA ALA A 89 14.43 -0.70 -8.08
C ALA A 89 12.89 -0.77 -8.16
N LYS A 90 12.29 -1.96 -8.15
CA LYS A 90 10.83 -2.15 -8.20
C LYS A 90 10.15 -1.72 -6.91
N LEU A 91 10.79 -1.99 -5.78
CA LEU A 91 10.33 -1.50 -4.47
C LEU A 91 10.36 0.03 -4.41
N LYS A 92 11.48 0.65 -4.79
CA LYS A 92 11.64 2.11 -4.83
C LYS A 92 10.62 2.77 -5.77
N GLU A 93 10.38 2.17 -6.93
CA GLU A 93 9.32 2.59 -7.87
C GLU A 93 7.92 2.52 -7.21
N ALA A 94 7.60 1.40 -6.57
CA ALA A 94 6.30 1.18 -5.93
C ALA A 94 6.03 2.17 -4.78
N PHE A 95 7.05 2.52 -4.01
CA PHE A 95 6.92 3.50 -2.93
C PHE A 95 7.01 4.95 -3.41
N GLY A 96 7.81 5.26 -4.44
CA GLY A 96 7.92 6.60 -5.02
C GLY A 96 6.60 7.10 -5.65
N LYS A 97 5.74 6.17 -6.08
CA LYS A 97 4.38 6.45 -6.55
C LYS A 97 3.38 6.71 -5.42
N ARG A 98 3.69 6.32 -4.17
CA ARG A 98 2.81 6.50 -3.01
C ARG A 98 3.20 7.78 -2.25
N GLN A 99 2.42 8.85 -2.41
CA GLN A 99 2.49 10.00 -1.52
C GLN A 99 1.69 9.69 -0.25
N GLY A 100 2.38 9.34 0.83
CA GLY A 100 1.76 9.24 2.16
C GLY A 100 1.40 10.63 2.72
N PRO A 101 0.60 10.70 3.81
CA PRO A 101 0.24 11.96 4.47
C PRO A 101 1.44 12.66 5.13
N VAL A 102 2.52 11.92 5.39
CA VAL A 102 3.79 12.43 5.87
C VAL A 102 4.76 12.44 4.71
N ALA A 103 5.39 13.59 4.45
CA ALA A 103 6.43 13.73 3.44
C ALA A 103 7.70 12.99 3.90
N VAL A 104 7.73 11.67 3.74
CA VAL A 104 8.98 10.90 3.83
C VAL A 104 9.83 11.31 2.64
N LYS A 105 11.04 11.83 2.88
CA LYS A 105 11.96 12.16 1.79
C LYS A 105 12.27 10.88 1.02
N THR A 106 12.22 10.93 -0.31
CA THR A 106 12.50 9.77 -1.17
C THR A 106 13.85 9.12 -0.84
N ALA A 107 14.86 9.90 -0.47
CA ALA A 107 16.17 9.38 -0.05
C ALA A 107 16.11 8.52 1.23
N ASP A 108 15.28 8.88 2.21
CA ASP A 108 15.12 8.10 3.46
C ASP A 108 14.42 6.77 3.19
N LEU A 109 13.44 6.79 2.29
CA LEU A 109 12.72 5.62 1.81
C LEU A 109 13.64 4.65 1.05
N GLU A 110 14.47 5.16 0.15
CA GLU A 110 15.41 4.35 -0.61
C GLU A 110 16.44 3.67 0.30
N MET A 111 17.03 4.44 1.22
CA MET A 111 17.98 3.92 2.21
C MET A 111 17.34 2.84 3.09
N PHE A 112 16.09 3.03 3.49
CA PHE A 112 15.37 2.06 4.29
C PHE A 112 15.11 0.75 3.55
N VAL A 113 14.67 0.80 2.28
CA VAL A 113 14.52 -0.39 1.43
C VAL A 113 15.84 -1.14 1.32
N ASP A 114 16.95 -0.42 1.08
CA ASP A 114 18.27 -1.04 0.94
C ASP A 114 18.72 -1.71 2.25
N ASN A 115 18.46 -1.07 3.40
CA ASN A 115 18.76 -1.64 4.72
C ASN A 115 17.97 -2.93 4.99
N CYS A 116 16.67 -2.97 4.69
CA CYS A 116 15.86 -4.17 4.84
C CYS A 116 16.31 -5.31 3.91
N ILE A 117 16.77 -4.99 2.69
CA ILE A 117 17.33 -6.00 1.79
C ILE A 117 18.66 -6.55 2.33
N ALA A 118 19.52 -5.66 2.85
CA ALA A 118 20.84 -6.04 3.38
C ALA A 118 20.75 -6.89 4.65
N ALA A 119 19.75 -6.64 5.50
CA ALA A 119 19.55 -7.37 6.76
C ALA A 119 19.34 -8.88 6.57
N ASP A 120 18.85 -9.30 5.39
CA ASP A 120 18.51 -10.69 5.09
C ASP A 120 19.36 -11.29 3.95
N ALA A 121 20.54 -10.73 3.68
CA ALA A 121 21.40 -11.18 2.58
C ALA A 121 21.80 -12.66 2.68
N ASP A 122 21.95 -13.19 3.89
CA ASP A 122 22.34 -14.57 4.20
C ASP A 122 21.17 -15.57 4.25
N VAL A 123 19.92 -15.09 4.28
CA VAL A 123 18.74 -15.94 4.33
C VAL A 123 18.63 -16.73 3.02
N THR A 124 18.68 -18.06 3.07
CA THR A 124 18.64 -18.89 1.85
C THR A 124 17.23 -19.27 1.41
N CYS A 125 16.30 -19.41 2.35
CA CYS A 125 14.90 -19.72 2.07
C CYS A 125 14.18 -18.48 1.50
N GLN A 126 13.70 -18.56 0.26
CA GLN A 126 13.03 -17.44 -0.40
C GLN A 126 11.74 -17.00 0.32
N CYS A 127 10.99 -17.92 0.91
CA CYS A 127 9.81 -17.59 1.70
C CYS A 127 10.17 -16.81 2.97
N GLU A 128 11.25 -17.23 3.64
CA GLU A 128 11.77 -16.54 4.83
C GLU A 128 12.25 -15.14 4.47
N ARG A 129 13.00 -15.00 3.36
CA ARG A 129 13.46 -13.71 2.86
C ARG A 129 12.30 -12.75 2.58
N ALA A 130 11.25 -13.23 1.91
CA ALA A 130 10.07 -12.41 1.60
C ALA A 130 9.35 -11.94 2.86
N TYR A 131 9.19 -12.84 3.84
CA TYR A 131 8.56 -12.51 5.11
C TYR A 131 9.38 -11.51 5.92
N ARG A 132 10.67 -11.76 6.12
CA ARG A 132 11.54 -10.89 6.92
C ARG A 132 11.69 -9.49 6.33
N PHE A 133 11.78 -9.40 5.00
CA PHE A 133 11.71 -8.12 4.33
C PHE A 133 10.39 -7.39 4.59
N SER A 134 9.24 -8.08 4.48
CA SER A 134 7.93 -7.48 4.78
C SER A 134 7.82 -7.03 6.23
N LYS A 135 8.30 -7.84 7.17
CA LYS A 135 8.38 -7.50 8.59
C LYS A 135 9.22 -6.25 8.80
N CYS A 136 10.43 -6.20 8.23
CA CYS A 136 11.30 -5.03 8.30
C CYS A 136 10.56 -3.76 7.85
N LEU A 137 9.91 -3.81 6.67
CA LEU A 137 9.11 -2.70 6.14
C LEU A 137 7.99 -2.24 7.07
N MET A 138 7.25 -3.18 7.66
CA MET A 138 6.07 -2.88 8.50
C MET A 138 6.44 -2.47 9.94
N THR A 139 7.63 -2.84 10.41
CA THR A 139 8.13 -2.44 11.73
C THR A 139 8.81 -1.07 11.74
N GLU A 140 9.09 -0.49 10.58
CA GLU A 140 9.74 0.81 10.48
C GLU A 140 8.80 1.95 10.88
N PRO A 141 9.14 2.73 11.92
CA PRO A 141 8.30 3.81 12.44
C PRO A 141 7.93 4.83 11.35
N LYS A 142 8.88 5.12 10.45
CA LYS A 142 8.74 6.09 9.37
C LYS A 142 7.77 5.66 8.25
N MET A 143 7.56 4.35 8.06
CA MET A 143 6.69 3.82 7.00
C MET A 143 5.22 3.75 7.40
N PHE A 144 4.93 3.54 8.68
CA PHE A 144 3.56 3.34 9.15
C PHE A 144 2.92 4.57 9.79
N GLY A 145 3.64 5.70 9.90
CA GLY A 145 3.13 6.83 10.66
C GLY A 145 2.77 6.43 12.09
N ARG A 146 3.52 5.45 12.65
CA ARG A 146 3.49 5.24 14.10
C ARG A 146 4.05 6.51 14.70
N LEU A 147 3.19 7.21 15.41
CA LEU A 147 3.43 8.48 16.09
C LEU A 147 4.50 8.34 17.17
N GLU A 148 5.74 8.05 16.81
CA GLU A 148 6.87 8.17 17.72
C GLU A 148 7.98 8.97 17.05
N GLU A 149 7.91 10.26 17.37
CA GLU A 149 9.03 11.18 17.61
C GLU A 149 10.06 11.28 16.48
N ALA A 150 9.64 11.90 15.38
CA ALA A 150 10.59 12.66 14.57
C ALA A 150 10.95 13.93 15.36
N GLU A 151 12.26 14.08 15.59
CA GLU A 151 12.94 15.23 16.19
C GLU A 151 12.22 16.57 15.92
N ASP A 152 11.74 17.19 17.00
CA ASP A 152 11.01 18.46 17.02
C ASP A 152 12.02 19.63 16.88
N ASP A 153 12.44 19.90 15.65
CA ASP A 153 13.00 21.19 15.25
C ASP A 153 11.89 22.01 14.54
N GLY A 154 10.90 22.52 15.29
CA GLY A 154 10.20 23.73 14.86
C GLY A 154 8.69 23.79 15.10
N ASP A 155 8.32 24.68 16.03
CA ASP A 155 7.04 25.34 16.26
C ASP A 155 5.85 24.47 16.71
N GLY A 156 5.80 24.24 18.04
CA GLY A 156 4.70 23.59 18.75
C GLY A 156 3.32 24.26 18.64
N SER A 157 3.20 25.44 18.00
CA SER A 157 1.93 26.18 17.92
C SER A 157 0.84 25.44 17.12
N ILE A 158 1.19 24.79 16.01
CA ILE A 158 0.22 24.08 15.17
C ILE A 158 -0.18 22.73 15.78
N ARG A 159 0.77 22.03 16.40
CA ARG A 159 0.53 20.75 17.11
C ARG A 159 -0.43 20.95 18.28
N ASP A 160 -0.25 22.03 19.03
CA ASP A 160 -1.12 22.35 20.17
C ASP A 160 -2.53 22.76 19.70
N ALA A 161 -2.62 23.50 18.59
CA ALA A 161 -3.90 23.85 17.98
C ALA A 161 -4.69 22.62 17.48
N ILE A 162 -4.02 21.69 16.80
CA ILE A 162 -4.65 20.45 16.31
C ILE A 162 -5.05 19.55 17.49
N THR A 163 -4.19 19.41 18.50
CA THR A 163 -4.48 18.61 19.70
C THR A 163 -5.65 19.18 20.49
N SER A 164 -5.73 20.51 20.62
CA SER A 164 -6.88 21.19 21.23
C SER A 164 -8.16 20.95 20.44
N PHE A 165 -8.11 21.08 19.11
CA PHE A 165 -9.28 20.89 18.25
C PHE A 165 -9.82 19.46 18.32
N LEU A 166 -8.95 18.45 18.28
CA LEU A 166 -9.34 17.05 18.39
C LEU A 166 -9.92 16.71 19.79
N ARG A 167 -9.39 17.31 20.85
CA ARG A 167 -9.94 17.19 22.22
C ARG A 167 -11.35 17.79 22.29
N ASP A 168 -11.57 18.97 21.71
CA ASP A 168 -12.86 19.65 21.70
C ASP A 168 -13.91 18.90 20.85
N MET A 169 -13.49 18.29 19.72
CA MET A 169 -14.34 17.40 18.95
C MET A 169 -14.75 16.16 19.76
N GLY A 170 -13.84 15.57 20.52
CA GLY A 170 -14.13 14.45 21.41
C GLY A 170 -15.18 14.80 22.47
N HIS A 171 -15.06 15.95 23.13
CA HIS A 171 -16.06 16.43 24.09
C HIS A 171 -17.43 16.69 23.44
N THR A 172 -17.45 17.20 22.21
CA THR A 172 -18.68 17.44 21.45
C THR A 172 -19.39 16.13 21.10
N VAL A 173 -18.65 15.12 20.63
CA VAL A 173 -19.19 13.79 20.30
C VAL A 173 -19.73 13.09 21.55
N LEU A 174 -19.01 13.14 22.67
CA LEU A 174 -19.47 12.61 23.95
C LEU A 174 -20.75 13.31 24.45
N SER A 175 -20.85 14.62 24.26
CA SER A 175 -22.04 15.40 24.65
C SER A 175 -23.25 15.03 23.80
N VAL A 176 -23.07 14.88 22.48
CA VAL A 176 -24.14 14.44 21.57
C VAL A 176 -24.59 13.01 21.89
N LEU A 177 -23.66 12.09 22.14
CA LEU A 177 -24.00 10.72 22.54
C LEU A 177 -24.77 10.67 23.86
N ASN A 178 -24.40 11.50 24.84
CA ASN A 178 -25.12 11.59 26.11
C ASN A 178 -26.54 12.15 25.93
N ILE A 179 -26.72 13.17 25.09
CA ILE A 179 -28.05 13.72 24.74
C ILE A 179 -28.91 12.67 24.04
N LEU A 180 -28.34 11.94 23.06
CA LEU A 180 -29.07 10.88 22.35
C LEU A 180 -29.49 9.74 23.29
N ASN A 181 -28.67 9.44 24.30
CA ASN A 181 -29.01 8.44 25.31
C ASN A 181 -30.16 8.92 26.23
N GLN A 182 -30.16 10.18 26.65
CA GLN A 182 -31.27 10.78 27.41
C GLN A 182 -32.59 10.77 26.61
N ILE A 183 -32.52 11.09 25.31
CA ILE A 183 -33.69 11.03 24.42
C ILE A 183 -34.21 9.59 24.32
N ARG A 184 -33.33 8.59 24.21
CA ARG A 184 -33.72 7.18 24.19
C ARG A 184 -34.49 6.78 25.46
N GLU A 185 -34.03 7.18 26.64
CA GLU A 185 -34.71 6.87 27.91
C GLU A 185 -36.11 7.51 27.99
N VAL A 186 -36.24 8.77 27.56
CA VAL A 186 -37.53 9.48 27.52
C VAL A 186 -38.50 8.81 26.55
N VAL A 187 -38.03 8.43 25.36
CA VAL A 187 -38.84 7.71 24.37
C VAL A 187 -39.22 6.33 24.87
N SER A 188 -38.31 5.60 25.52
CA SER A 188 -38.59 4.28 26.10
C SER A 188 -39.66 4.36 27.20
N SER A 189 -39.60 5.37 28.06
CA SER A 189 -40.60 5.63 29.11
C SER A 189 -41.97 5.96 28.51
N ALA A 190 -42.01 6.81 27.47
CA ALA A 190 -43.24 7.21 26.78
C ALA A 190 -43.92 6.08 25.98
N LEU A 191 -43.19 5.02 25.60
CA LEU A 191 -43.73 3.86 24.89
C LEU A 191 -44.22 2.75 25.84
N SER A 192 -43.89 2.84 27.13
CA SER A 192 -44.24 1.85 28.15
C SER A 192 -45.44 2.23 29.03
N GLY A 193 -46.10 3.36 28.77
CA GLY A 193 -47.32 3.81 29.45
C GLY A 193 -48.49 3.96 28.49
#